data_AF-A0A1S1Y2T3-F1
#
_entry.id   AF-A0A1S1Y2T3-F1
#
_cell.length_a   1.000
_cell.length_b   1.000
_cell.length_c   1.000
_cell.angle_alpha   90.00
_cell.angle_beta   90.00
_cell.angle_gamma   90.00
#
_symmetry.space_group_name_H-M   'P 1'
#
loop_
_entity.id
_entity.type
_entity.pdbx_description
1 polymer ?
#
loop_
_entity_poly.entity_id
_entity_poly.type
_entity_poly.pdbx_seq_one_letter_code
_entity_poly.pdbx_strand_id
1 'polypeptide(L)'
;MRHYHGLETLREQLPGRLTAKRLAEALLTDLQGCRCTVYGCIGDNDRIVLAELALVTDSLAYDSFDRRIDLSVAGPILRADCVPLTFRLFGRQFAITGRCSALPHVCGRDLYLSAYSGRIGDVVRQRFAIPLKSLMN
;
A
#
# COMPACT_ATOMS: atom_id res chain seq x y z
N MET A 1 -11.02 -3.21 6.27
CA MET A 1 -10.97 -3.99 5.02
C MET A 1 -10.30 -3.07 4.02
N ARG A 2 -9.32 -3.56 3.27
CA ARG A 2 -8.61 -2.73 2.28
C ARG A 2 -9.59 -2.27 1.21
N HIS A 3 -9.49 -1.01 0.85
CA HIS A 3 -10.26 -0.42 -0.25
C HIS A 3 -9.33 -0.18 -1.42
N TYR A 4 -9.73 -0.65 -2.59
CA TYR A 4 -9.03 -0.47 -3.85
C TYR A 4 -9.69 0.64 -4.65
N HIS A 5 -8.88 1.53 -5.20
CA HIS A 5 -9.32 2.71 -5.95
C HIS A 5 -8.64 2.74 -7.32
N GLY A 6 -9.29 3.34 -8.31
CA GLY A 6 -8.72 3.54 -9.66
C GLY A 6 -8.60 2.28 -10.52
N LEU A 7 -9.17 1.15 -10.07
CA LEU A 7 -9.18 -0.10 -10.85
C LEU A 7 -9.93 0.05 -12.17
N GLU A 8 -11.10 0.67 -12.16
CA GLU A 8 -11.90 0.83 -13.38
C GLU A 8 -11.17 1.68 -14.43
N THR A 9 -10.56 2.79 -14.02
CA THR A 9 -9.72 3.63 -14.90
C THR A 9 -8.54 2.86 -15.51
N LEU A 10 -7.91 1.96 -14.74
CA LEU A 10 -6.86 1.07 -15.27
C LEU A 10 -7.42 0.05 -16.26
N ARG A 11 -8.61 -0.50 -16.01
CA ARG A 11 -9.24 -1.51 -16.87
C ARG A 11 -9.68 -0.91 -18.20
N GLU A 12 -10.21 0.31 -18.21
CA GLU A 12 -10.63 1.03 -19.42
C GLU A 12 -9.46 1.26 -20.40
N GLN A 13 -8.23 1.34 -19.90
CA GLN A 13 -7.02 1.49 -20.72
C GLN A 13 -6.53 0.18 -21.33
N LEU A 14 -7.13 -0.97 -20.97
CA LEU A 14 -6.72 -2.27 -21.46
C LEU A 14 -7.63 -2.72 -22.62
N PRO A 15 -7.19 -2.64 -23.89
CA PRO A 15 -8.02 -3.00 -25.04
C PRO A 15 -8.36 -4.49 -25.08
N GLY A 16 -9.61 -4.90 -25.28
CA GLY A 16 -9.99 -6.31 -25.43
C GLY A 16 -10.15 -7.09 -24.11
N ARG A 17 -10.10 -8.42 -24.15
CA ARG A 17 -10.40 -9.27 -22.98
C ARG A 17 -9.40 -9.05 -21.84
N LEU A 18 -9.91 -8.77 -20.64
CA LEU A 18 -9.11 -8.66 -19.41
C LEU A 18 -8.57 -10.03 -18.99
N THR A 19 -7.26 -10.13 -18.79
CA THR A 19 -6.60 -11.31 -18.24
C THR A 19 -5.74 -10.91 -17.04
N ALA A 20 -5.45 -11.86 -16.15
CA ALA A 20 -4.60 -11.60 -14.98
C ALA A 20 -3.22 -11.06 -15.38
N LYS A 21 -2.61 -11.58 -16.44
CA LYS A 21 -1.31 -11.11 -16.95
C LYS A 21 -1.36 -9.64 -17.38
N ARG A 22 -2.41 -9.23 -18.10
CA ARG A 22 -2.54 -7.85 -18.57
C ARG A 22 -2.84 -6.87 -17.44
N LEU A 23 -3.67 -7.28 -16.49
CA LEU A 23 -3.89 -6.50 -15.27
C LEU A 23 -2.59 -6.37 -14.46
N ALA A 24 -1.79 -7.44 -14.38
CA ALA A 24 -0.48 -7.42 -13.74
C ALA A 24 0.44 -6.41 -14.41
N GLU A 25 0.60 -6.46 -15.74
CA GLU A 25 1.42 -5.53 -16.52
C GLU A 25 1.00 -4.06 -16.31
N ALA A 26 -0.31 -3.80 -16.31
CA ALA A 26 -0.85 -2.47 -16.02
C ALA A 26 -0.50 -1.99 -14.62
N LEU A 27 -0.71 -2.84 -13.60
CA LEU A 27 -0.40 -2.53 -12.21
C LEU A 27 1.10 -2.37 -11.96
N LEU A 28 1.95 -3.18 -12.59
CA LEU A 28 3.41 -3.03 -12.51
C LEU A 28 3.82 -1.64 -13.03
N THR A 29 3.27 -1.23 -14.17
CA THR A 29 3.54 0.10 -14.74
C THR A 29 3.02 1.22 -13.82
N ASP A 30 1.80 1.08 -13.29
CA ASP A 30 1.19 2.08 -12.41
C ASP A 30 1.94 2.25 -11.09
N LEU A 31 2.49 1.15 -10.55
CA LEU A 31 3.12 1.09 -9.23
C LEU A 31 4.64 1.32 -9.24
N GLN A 32 5.29 1.46 -10.39
CA GLN A 32 6.75 1.71 -10.49
C GLN A 32 7.22 2.93 -9.68
N GLY A 33 6.38 3.95 -9.54
CA GLY A 33 6.65 5.16 -8.75
C GLY A 33 5.88 5.24 -7.44
N CYS A 34 5.30 4.13 -6.95
CA CYS A 34 4.35 4.20 -5.86
C CYS A 34 4.95 4.72 -4.55
N ARG A 35 4.05 5.30 -3.74
CA ARG A 35 4.34 5.83 -2.40
C ARG A 35 3.30 5.29 -1.44
N CYS A 36 3.73 4.96 -0.23
CA CYS A 36 2.84 4.62 0.87
C CYS A 36 2.97 5.67 1.96
N THR A 37 1.87 6.33 2.29
CA THR A 37 1.83 7.28 3.39
C THR A 37 1.11 6.64 4.57
N VAL A 38 1.72 6.70 5.76
CA VAL A 38 1.15 6.24 7.02
C VAL A 38 0.63 7.46 7.78
N TYR A 39 -0.56 7.33 8.34
CA TYR A 39 -1.24 8.43 9.01
C TYR A 39 -1.71 8.06 10.40
N GLY A 40 -1.59 9.04 11.29
CA GLY A 40 -2.21 9.05 12.61
C GLY A 40 -3.26 10.15 12.70
N CYS A 41 -3.71 10.42 13.92
CA CYS A 41 -4.66 11.49 14.23
C CYS A 41 -4.26 12.14 15.56
N ILE A 42 -4.38 13.46 15.65
CA ILE A 42 -4.31 14.21 16.91
C ILE A 42 -5.62 14.98 17.01
N GLY A 43 -6.36 14.79 18.11
CA GLY A 43 -7.74 15.27 18.21
C GLY A 43 -8.70 14.52 17.29
N ASP A 44 -9.88 15.07 17.06
CA ASP A 44 -10.99 14.30 16.51
C ASP A 44 -10.98 14.13 14.99
N ASN A 45 -10.19 14.88 14.20
CA ASN A 45 -10.24 14.79 12.74
C ASN A 45 -8.96 15.14 11.95
N ASP A 46 -7.87 15.58 12.60
CA ASP A 46 -6.68 16.01 11.88
C ASP A 46 -5.79 14.82 11.51
N ARG A 47 -5.93 14.37 10.26
CA ARG A 47 -5.09 13.33 9.69
C ARG A 47 -3.66 13.85 9.51
N ILE A 48 -2.74 13.26 10.26
CA ILE A 48 -1.33 13.67 10.27
C ILE A 48 -0.48 12.61 9.57
N VAL A 49 0.44 13.06 8.73
CA VAL A 49 1.45 12.19 8.10
C VAL A 49 2.49 11.79 9.14
N LEU A 50 2.62 10.49 9.37
CA LEU A 50 3.58 9.91 10.30
C LEU A 50 4.82 9.35 9.60
N ALA A 51 4.66 8.81 8.39
CA ALA A 51 5.75 8.31 7.58
C ALA A 51 5.39 8.36 6.10
N GLU A 52 6.40 8.58 5.26
CA GLU A 52 6.31 8.45 3.81
C GLU A 52 7.30 7.40 3.33
N LEU A 53 6.77 6.37 2.67
CA LEU A 53 7.52 5.19 2.27
C LEU A 53 7.56 5.14 0.74
N ALA A 54 8.77 5.00 0.20
CA ALA A 54 9.03 4.83 -1.21
C ALA A 54 9.11 3.35 -1.59
N LEU A 55 8.76 3.01 -2.83
CA LEU A 55 9.05 1.69 -3.38
C LEU A 55 10.54 1.36 -3.20
N VAL A 56 10.82 0.18 -2.66
CA VAL A 56 12.17 -0.39 -2.58
C VAL A 56 12.54 -0.90 -3.97
N THR A 57 13.73 -0.53 -4.45
CA THR A 57 14.28 -0.95 -5.74
C THR A 57 14.18 -2.47 -5.91
N ASP A 58 13.79 -2.90 -7.10
CA ASP A 58 13.64 -4.31 -7.50
C ASP A 58 12.66 -5.15 -6.67
N SER A 59 11.83 -4.52 -5.82
CA SER A 59 10.86 -5.26 -4.99
C SER A 59 9.51 -5.49 -5.68
N LEU A 60 9.20 -4.72 -6.73
CA LEU A 60 7.92 -4.80 -7.45
C LEU A 60 7.95 -5.94 -8.47
N ALA A 61 7.18 -6.99 -8.22
CA ALA A 61 7.16 -8.19 -9.06
C ALA A 61 5.77 -8.80 -9.19
N TYR A 62 5.53 -9.50 -10.30
CA TYR A 62 4.35 -10.32 -10.51
C TYR A 62 4.68 -11.79 -10.26
N ASP A 63 4.01 -12.40 -9.29
CA ASP A 63 4.03 -13.83 -9.04
C ASP A 63 2.94 -14.50 -9.89
N SER A 64 3.36 -15.22 -10.94
CA SER A 64 2.44 -15.88 -11.86
C SER A 64 1.75 -17.11 -11.26
N PHE A 65 2.35 -17.75 -10.26
CA PHE A 65 1.79 -18.94 -9.62
C PHE A 65 0.63 -18.54 -8.69
N ASP A 66 0.89 -17.61 -7.78
CA ASP A 66 -0.11 -17.08 -6.84
C ASP A 66 -1.04 -16.03 -7.48
N ARG A 67 -0.70 -15.55 -8.68
CA ARG A 67 -1.37 -14.47 -9.41
C ARG A 67 -1.52 -13.22 -8.54
N ARG A 68 -0.40 -12.74 -8.00
CA ARG A 68 -0.35 -11.55 -7.14
C ARG A 68 0.78 -10.60 -7.55
N ILE A 69 0.63 -9.33 -7.23
CA ILE A 69 1.72 -8.35 -7.25
C ILE A 69 2.31 -8.27 -5.86
N ASP A 70 3.61 -8.49 -5.76
CA ASP A 70 4.39 -8.27 -4.56
C ASP A 70 5.20 -6.99 -4.70
N LEU A 71 5.27 -6.20 -3.62
CA LEU A 71 6.13 -5.01 -3.54
C LEU A 71 6.49 -4.71 -2.10
N SER A 72 7.62 -4.02 -1.90
CA SER A 72 8.02 -3.51 -0.59
C SER A 72 8.20 -1.99 -0.66
N VAL A 73 7.75 -1.29 0.36
CA VAL A 73 8.00 0.13 0.55
C VAL A 73 8.78 0.37 1.82
N ALA A 74 9.65 1.39 1.81
CA ALA A 74 10.40 1.79 2.99
C ALA A 74 10.64 3.29 3.04
N GLY A 75 10.78 3.83 4.23
CA GLY A 75 11.03 5.26 4.45
C GLY A 75 11.05 5.63 5.92
N PRO A 76 11.47 6.87 6.24
CA PRO A 76 11.65 7.31 7.61
C PRO A 76 10.31 7.60 8.29
N ILE A 77 10.28 7.39 9.61
CA ILE A 77 9.27 7.98 10.49
C ILE A 77 9.53 9.49 10.54
N LEU A 78 8.54 10.28 10.17
CA LEU A 78 8.60 11.74 10.16
C LEU A 78 8.11 12.32 11.49
N ARG A 79 7.17 11.63 12.15
CA ARG A 79 6.53 12.07 13.40
C ARG A 79 6.25 10.89 14.33
N ALA A 80 6.27 11.17 15.63
CA ALA A 80 6.13 10.19 16.70
C ALA A 80 5.13 10.61 17.79
N ASP A 81 4.36 11.67 17.54
CA ASP A 81 3.44 12.29 18.49
C ASP A 81 2.05 11.64 18.50
N CYS A 82 1.76 10.71 17.58
CA CYS A 82 0.57 9.86 17.64
C CYS A 82 0.80 8.49 17.00
N VAL A 83 -0.17 7.59 17.19
CA VAL A 83 -0.09 6.21 16.71
C VAL A 83 -0.52 6.09 15.24
N PRO A 84 0.05 5.14 14.47
CA PRO A 84 -0.45 4.80 13.15
C PRO A 84 -1.86 4.22 13.19
N LEU A 85 -2.75 4.75 12.34
CA LEU A 85 -4.16 4.36 12.26
C LEU A 85 -4.58 3.94 10.85
N THR A 86 -4.14 4.66 9.82
CA THR A 86 -4.50 4.39 8.42
C THR A 86 -3.31 4.53 7.50
N PHE A 87 -3.39 3.93 6.32
CA PHE A 87 -2.39 4.07 5.28
C PHE A 87 -3.04 4.35 3.92
N ARG A 88 -2.23 4.87 3.01
CA ARG A 88 -2.55 4.99 1.58
C ARG A 88 -1.32 4.60 0.77
N LEU A 89 -1.39 3.48 0.06
CA LEU A 89 -0.47 3.16 -1.04
C LEU A 89 -1.08 3.74 -2.32
N PHE A 90 -0.33 4.51 -3.09
CA PHE A 90 -0.82 5.06 -4.36
C PHE A 90 0.27 4.97 -5.44
N GLY A 91 -0.14 4.50 -6.62
CA GLY A 91 0.60 4.63 -7.88
C GLY A 91 0.10 5.83 -8.67
N ARG A 92 0.15 5.75 -9.99
CA ARG A 92 -0.32 6.82 -10.88
C ARG A 92 -1.85 6.93 -10.87
N GLN A 93 -2.56 5.82 -10.85
CA GLN A 93 -4.04 5.76 -10.87
C GLN A 93 -4.58 4.84 -9.79
N PHE A 94 -3.89 3.73 -9.52
CA PHE A 94 -4.34 2.76 -8.54
C PHE A 94 -3.94 3.19 -7.13
N ALA A 95 -4.85 2.99 -6.17
CA ALA A 95 -4.53 3.19 -4.76
C ALA A 95 -5.17 2.13 -3.87
N ILE A 96 -4.52 1.88 -2.74
CA ILE A 96 -5.01 1.06 -1.65
C ILE A 96 -5.08 1.91 -0.39
N THR A 97 -6.24 1.98 0.23
CA THR A 97 -6.39 2.55 1.58
C THR A 97 -6.84 1.49 2.56
N GLY A 98 -6.51 1.68 3.84
CA GLY A 98 -6.95 0.78 4.89
C GLY A 98 -6.47 1.20 6.26
N ARG A 99 -6.83 0.39 7.26
CA ARG A 99 -6.38 0.58 8.64
C ARG A 99 -5.01 -0.06 8.85
N CYS A 100 -4.14 0.60 9.58
CA CYS A 100 -2.88 0.03 10.02
C CYS A 100 -2.71 0.18 11.53
N SER A 101 -1.79 -0.59 12.10
CA SER A 101 -1.39 -0.43 13.49
C SER A 101 0.04 -0.93 13.69
N ALA A 102 0.78 -0.27 14.56
CA ALA A 102 2.06 -0.75 15.08
C ALA A 102 1.90 -1.69 16.30
N LEU A 103 0.70 -1.72 16.91
CA LEU A 103 0.44 -2.53 18.09
C LEU A 103 0.16 -3.99 17.70
N PRO A 104 0.80 -4.96 18.38
CA PRO A 104 0.48 -6.36 18.18
C PRO A 104 -0.98 -6.64 18.62
N HIS A 105 -1.60 -7.67 18.05
CA HIS A 105 -2.95 -8.14 18.41
C HIS A 105 -4.16 -7.18 18.28
N VAL A 106 -4.02 -5.99 17.69
CA VAL A 106 -5.18 -5.15 17.30
C VAL A 106 -6.02 -5.83 16.21
N CYS A 107 -7.29 -6.09 16.54
CA CYS A 107 -8.27 -6.66 15.62
C CYS A 107 -8.67 -5.68 14.50
N GLY A 108 -8.96 -6.21 13.32
CA GLY A 108 -9.53 -5.44 12.21
C GLY A 108 -8.55 -4.54 11.44
N ARG A 109 -7.25 -4.56 11.76
CA ARG A 109 -6.23 -3.89 10.94
C ARG A 109 -6.07 -4.59 9.59
N ASP A 110 -5.86 -3.81 8.54
CA ASP A 110 -5.54 -4.33 7.20
C ASP A 110 -4.03 -4.55 7.02
N LEU A 111 -3.23 -3.86 7.84
CA LEU A 111 -1.78 -3.83 7.80
C LEU A 111 -1.19 -3.75 9.22
N TYR A 112 -0.22 -4.62 9.50
CA TYR A 112 0.55 -4.60 10.74
C TYR A 112 1.94 -4.04 10.48
N LEU A 113 2.26 -2.90 11.09
CA LEU A 113 3.55 -2.24 10.96
C LEU A 113 4.52 -2.79 12.00
N SER A 114 4.95 -4.05 11.82
CA SER A 114 5.75 -4.79 12.81
C SER A 114 7.09 -4.14 13.15
N ALA A 115 7.67 -3.38 12.22
CA ALA A 115 8.96 -2.70 12.38
C ALA A 115 8.84 -1.20 12.70
N TYR A 116 7.67 -0.73 13.14
CA TYR A 116 7.48 0.67 13.47
C TYR A 116 7.96 0.97 14.89
N SER A 117 9.13 1.61 15.01
CA SER A 117 9.76 1.90 16.30
C SER A 117 9.15 3.08 17.05
N GLY A 118 8.43 3.96 16.35
CA GLY A 118 7.95 5.23 16.91
C GLY A 118 9.05 6.26 17.16
N ARG A 119 10.26 6.07 16.61
CA ARG A 119 11.35 7.06 16.70
C ARG A 119 11.52 7.79 15.37
N ILE A 120 11.51 9.12 15.40
CA ILE A 120 11.71 9.94 14.21
C ILE A 120 13.08 9.61 13.58
N GLY A 121 13.09 9.44 12.25
CA GLY A 121 14.28 9.08 11.48
C GLY A 121 14.48 7.57 11.28
N ASP A 122 13.90 6.72 12.14
CA ASP A 122 13.99 5.27 11.95
C ASP A 122 13.25 4.84 10.67
N VAL A 123 13.78 3.82 10.00
CA VAL A 123 13.22 3.32 8.74
C VAL A 123 12.14 2.27 9.02
N VAL A 124 10.93 2.53 8.53
CA VAL A 124 9.84 1.56 8.48
C VAL A 124 9.88 0.86 7.13
N ARG A 125 9.69 -0.45 7.13
CA ARG A 125 9.51 -1.25 5.90
C ARG A 125 8.20 -2.00 5.95
N GLN A 126 7.50 -2.02 4.82
CA GLN A 126 6.23 -2.72 4.68
C GLN A 126 6.16 -3.46 3.36
N ARG A 127 5.79 -4.75 3.41
CA ARG A 127 5.50 -5.57 2.22
C ARG A 127 3.99 -5.54 1.92
N PHE A 128 3.66 -5.46 0.64
CA PHE A 128 2.31 -5.65 0.13
C PHE A 128 2.28 -6.88 -0.78
N ALA A 129 1.19 -7.62 -0.68
CA ALA A 129 0.80 -8.70 -1.58
C ALA A 129 -0.61 -8.38 -2.07
N ILE A 130 -0.74 -8.07 -3.36
CA ILE A 130 -1.97 -7.63 -4.00
C ILE A 130 -2.50 -8.78 -4.88
N PRO A 131 -3.49 -9.55 -4.41
CA PRO A 131 -4.02 -10.68 -5.17
C PRO A 131 -4.84 -10.19 -6.36
N LEU A 132 -4.51 -10.60 -7.58
CA LEU A 132 -5.20 -10.13 -8.78
C LEU A 132 -6.63 -10.68 -8.88
N LYS A 133 -6.88 -11.87 -8.32
CA LYS A 133 -8.22 -12.49 -8.32
C LYS A 133 -9.27 -11.59 -7.68
N SER A 134 -8.94 -10.86 -6.61
CA SER A 134 -9.89 -9.96 -5.94
C SER A 134 -10.14 -8.65 -6.68
N LEU A 135 -9.34 -8.35 -7.71
CA LEU A 135 -9.44 -7.11 -8.49
C LEU A 135 -10.16 -7.32 -9.84
N MET A 136 -10.44 -8.57 -10.19
CA MET A 136 -11.08 -8.95 -11.45
C MET A 136 -12.57 -9.28 -11.31
N ASN A 137 -13.07 -9.36 -10.09
CA ASN A 137 -14.46 -9.69 -9.76
C ASN A 137 -15.25 -8.43 -9.40
#